data_AF-A0A0M4LFK1-F1
#
_entry.id   AF-A0A0M4LFK1-F1
#
_cell.length_a   1.000
_cell.length_b   1.000
_cell.length_c   1.000
_cell.angle_alpha   90.00
_cell.angle_beta   90.00
_cell.angle_gamma   90.00
#
_symmetry.space_group_name_H-M   'P 1'
#
loop_
_entity.id
_entity.type
_entity.pdbx_description
1 polymer ?
#
loop_
_entity_poly.entity_id
_entity_poly.type
_entity_poly.pdbx_seq_one_letter_code
_entity_poly.pdbx_strand_id
1 'polypeptide(L)'
;MEDERLELGHFVGPFAKSMIQLNREPFPKRFDSSYLQHIHKCLFENILETAGQFRDLTMLPFQKLHAFYGQKIPGKASLFQNMDFTTERDKLNQLDELIASKNNFQGLSREEFVKHAVNVFSQLHSIRPFVHGNDIVGRIFLVRLSRAAGHTLDFSLVTSKALEAALKQITEHGDTQLLHDMFENISNPDKKVLLKECIDHLDSTGVENVKKLNLVLAKEGVTYRGIFRGAGKEGCFIQGKDLDGKLSNCVVICKKEQVAPNLLRTLKNGDHVSFTTPMTFDTLIPKENVKDLTEDEICKKTLEASQIQSSVKQIQKFSKIVYGNERVLDPYLKGVENDVNAGKEVAQKIKDNPKSIAKLAGYKFLCFKSSRRRAAERCVDSLAKSVSDHAEALQCARRKVILEHEDEQRRKGCDVAMPSKKLQDLVSLPEGERVKILSQAPDLKKELFDYVDAIRYRLSQDEHKAIKESSYVELAKSVGTSVRRAEDIATVAKHFGEVKDKAIFQLAVAKARGIGQGASLQQ
;
A
#
# COMPACT_ATOMS: atom_id res chain seq x y z
N MET A 1 -13.10 -20.92 -14.36
CA MET A 1 -12.19 -22.11 -14.32
C MET A 1 -10.89 -21.78 -13.61
N GLU A 2 -10.32 -20.57 -13.82
CA GLU A 2 -9.23 -20.03 -13.00
C GLU A 2 -9.66 -19.74 -11.56
N ASP A 3 -10.83 -19.12 -11.35
CA ASP A 3 -11.25 -18.67 -10.00
C ASP A 3 -11.34 -19.77 -8.94
N GLU A 4 -11.77 -20.99 -9.28
CA GLU A 4 -11.97 -22.05 -8.27
C GLU A 4 -10.71 -22.91 -8.05
N ARG A 5 -9.79 -22.91 -9.02
CA ARG A 5 -8.41 -23.40 -8.83
C ARG A 5 -7.63 -22.44 -7.95
N LEU A 6 -7.86 -21.14 -8.17
CA LEU A 6 -7.40 -20.08 -7.28
C LEU A 6 -8.03 -20.22 -5.91
N GLU A 7 -9.28 -20.66 -5.72
CA GLU A 7 -9.86 -20.71 -4.36
C GLU A 7 -9.50 -21.93 -3.52
N LEU A 8 -9.00 -23.02 -4.10
CA LEU A 8 -8.69 -24.26 -3.36
C LEU A 8 -7.19 -24.59 -3.30
N GLY A 9 -6.33 -23.82 -3.97
CA GLY A 9 -4.87 -24.02 -3.95
C GLY A 9 -4.41 -25.36 -4.56
N HIS A 10 -3.37 -25.98 -3.99
CA HIS A 10 -2.70 -27.17 -4.57
C HIS A 10 -3.47 -28.50 -4.46
N PHE A 11 -4.71 -28.51 -3.97
CA PHE A 11 -5.53 -29.74 -3.91
C PHE A 11 -5.94 -30.26 -5.30
N VAL A 12 -5.54 -29.56 -6.37
CA VAL A 12 -5.85 -29.88 -7.77
C VAL A 12 -5.09 -31.10 -8.27
N GLY A 13 -3.99 -31.57 -7.67
CA GLY A 13 -3.12 -32.62 -8.23
C GLY A 13 -3.84 -33.88 -8.78
N PRO A 14 -4.24 -34.84 -7.92
CA PRO A 14 -4.95 -36.04 -8.36
C PRO A 14 -6.43 -35.80 -8.69
N PHE A 15 -7.01 -34.68 -8.23
CA PHE A 15 -8.44 -34.38 -8.36
C PHE A 15 -8.78 -33.37 -9.47
N ALA A 16 -7.80 -32.98 -10.31
CA ALA A 16 -7.94 -31.88 -11.27
C ALA A 16 -9.16 -32.05 -12.19
N LYS A 17 -9.35 -33.27 -12.71
CA LYS A 17 -10.44 -33.59 -13.65
C LYS A 17 -11.80 -33.52 -12.95
N SER A 18 -11.94 -34.15 -11.79
CA SER A 18 -13.15 -34.11 -10.96
C SER A 18 -13.53 -32.70 -10.55
N MET A 19 -12.55 -31.85 -10.21
CA MET A 19 -12.78 -30.44 -9.92
C MET A 19 -13.30 -29.67 -11.14
N ILE A 20 -12.75 -29.90 -12.34
CA ILE A 20 -13.26 -29.26 -13.56
C ILE A 20 -14.72 -29.66 -13.82
N GLN A 21 -15.07 -30.92 -13.59
CA GLN A 21 -16.42 -31.42 -13.76
C GLN A 21 -17.38 -30.76 -12.77
N LEU A 22 -17.08 -30.82 -11.47
CA LEU A 22 -17.88 -30.16 -10.43
C LEU A 22 -18.11 -28.69 -10.75
N ASN A 23 -17.07 -27.96 -11.18
CA ASN A 23 -17.16 -26.53 -11.48
C ASN A 23 -18.06 -26.18 -12.67
N ARG A 24 -18.36 -27.14 -13.56
CA ARG A 24 -19.30 -26.97 -14.68
C ARG A 24 -20.74 -27.31 -14.30
N GLU A 25 -20.94 -28.06 -13.22
CA GLU A 25 -22.27 -28.40 -12.73
C GLU A 25 -22.97 -27.17 -12.16
N PRO A 26 -24.28 -26.99 -12.42
CA PRO A 26 -25.05 -25.93 -11.78
C PRO A 26 -25.05 -26.12 -10.26
N PHE A 27 -25.28 -25.03 -9.51
CA PHE A 27 -25.47 -25.15 -8.07
C PHE A 27 -26.71 -25.99 -7.75
N PRO A 28 -26.65 -26.86 -6.73
CA PRO A 28 -27.83 -27.62 -6.33
C PRO A 28 -28.90 -26.67 -5.78
N LYS A 29 -30.17 -27.04 -5.94
CA LYS A 29 -31.28 -26.27 -5.35
C LYS A 29 -31.22 -26.28 -3.81
N ARG A 30 -30.70 -27.35 -3.22
CA ARG A 30 -30.52 -27.53 -1.79
C ARG A 30 -29.06 -27.87 -1.50
N PHE A 31 -28.44 -27.14 -0.58
CA PHE A 31 -27.15 -27.50 -0.02
C PHE A 31 -27.38 -28.33 1.24
N ASP A 32 -27.13 -29.63 1.14
CA ASP A 32 -27.38 -30.59 2.22
C ASP A 32 -26.37 -31.76 2.18
N SER A 33 -26.56 -32.72 3.07
CA SER A 33 -25.74 -33.91 3.19
C SER A 33 -25.71 -34.77 1.92
N SER A 34 -26.76 -34.77 1.10
CA SER A 34 -26.75 -35.46 -0.20
C SER A 34 -25.74 -34.81 -1.16
N TYR A 35 -25.61 -33.49 -1.11
CA TYR A 35 -24.63 -32.77 -1.90
C TYR A 35 -23.19 -33.00 -1.43
N LEU A 36 -22.97 -33.20 -0.12
CA LEU A 36 -21.66 -33.64 0.40
C LEU A 36 -21.27 -35.01 -0.16
N GLN A 37 -22.21 -35.97 -0.21
CA GLN A 37 -21.97 -37.29 -0.81
C GLN A 37 -21.65 -37.19 -2.30
N HIS A 38 -22.36 -36.32 -3.03
CA HIS A 38 -22.11 -36.05 -4.44
C HIS A 38 -20.68 -35.52 -4.67
N ILE A 39 -20.27 -34.48 -3.93
CA ILE A 39 -18.90 -33.95 -4.02
C ILE A 39 -17.86 -35.04 -3.73
N HIS A 40 -18.05 -35.80 -2.64
CA HIS A 40 -17.11 -36.87 -2.29
C HIS A 40 -17.07 -37.96 -3.38
N LYS A 41 -18.22 -38.33 -3.94
CA LYS A 41 -18.29 -39.30 -5.04
C LYS A 41 -17.49 -38.82 -6.24
N CYS A 42 -17.75 -37.60 -6.73
CA CYS A 42 -17.04 -37.04 -7.89
C CYS A 42 -15.51 -37.00 -7.70
N LEU A 43 -15.04 -36.68 -6.48
CA LEU A 43 -13.61 -36.61 -6.19
C LEU A 43 -12.95 -37.99 -6.09
N PHE A 44 -13.62 -38.95 -5.44
CA PHE A 44 -12.99 -40.20 -5.01
C PHE A 44 -13.48 -41.44 -5.76
N GLU A 45 -14.44 -41.36 -6.68
CA GLU A 45 -15.02 -42.52 -7.38
C GLU A 45 -13.98 -43.42 -8.07
N ASN A 46 -12.88 -42.82 -8.55
CA ASN A 46 -11.80 -43.54 -9.24
C ASN A 46 -10.67 -43.96 -8.29
N ILE A 47 -10.82 -43.73 -6.97
CA ILE A 47 -9.77 -43.93 -5.95
C ILE A 47 -10.27 -44.82 -4.80
N LEU A 48 -11.51 -44.65 -4.38
CA LEU A 48 -12.10 -45.32 -3.22
C LEU A 48 -13.39 -46.03 -3.63
N GLU A 49 -13.53 -47.31 -3.25
CA GLU A 49 -14.80 -48.05 -3.42
C GLU A 49 -15.95 -47.43 -2.61
N THR A 50 -15.61 -46.80 -1.47
CA THR A 50 -16.55 -46.13 -0.57
C THR A 50 -16.85 -44.68 -0.98
N ALA A 51 -16.54 -44.27 -2.21
CA ALA A 51 -16.77 -42.91 -2.67
C ALA A 51 -18.25 -42.51 -2.60
N GLY A 52 -18.53 -41.44 -1.85
CA GLY A 52 -19.88 -40.91 -1.64
C GLY A 52 -20.65 -41.61 -0.51
N GLN A 53 -20.06 -42.60 0.15
CA GLN A 53 -20.66 -43.28 1.28
C GLN A 53 -20.19 -42.65 2.59
N PHE A 54 -21.13 -42.35 3.47
CA PHE A 54 -20.78 -41.97 4.84
C PHE A 54 -20.13 -43.13 5.56
N ARG A 55 -19.23 -42.83 6.49
CA ARG A 55 -18.56 -43.88 7.28
C ARG A 55 -19.58 -44.61 8.14
N ASP A 56 -19.52 -45.93 8.09
CA ASP A 56 -20.31 -46.77 8.97
C ASP A 56 -19.61 -46.88 10.33
N LEU A 57 -20.14 -46.19 11.33
CA LEU A 57 -19.63 -46.28 12.70
C LEU A 57 -19.92 -47.63 13.36
N THR A 58 -20.82 -48.45 12.82
CA THR A 58 -21.08 -49.79 13.37
C THR A 58 -19.88 -50.73 13.18
N MET A 59 -18.95 -50.39 12.28
CA MET A 59 -17.73 -51.14 11.97
C MET A 59 -16.52 -50.79 12.86
N LEU A 60 -16.56 -49.67 13.59
CA LEU A 60 -15.62 -49.41 14.68
C LEU A 60 -16.31 -49.81 15.98
N PRO A 61 -15.78 -50.76 16.76
CA PRO A 61 -16.46 -51.24 17.94
C PRO A 61 -16.43 -50.16 19.03
N PHE A 62 -17.43 -49.28 19.00
CA PHE A 62 -17.75 -48.35 20.07
C PHE A 62 -17.93 -49.11 21.39
N GLN A 63 -18.43 -50.35 21.33
CA GLN A 63 -18.45 -51.32 22.44
C GLN A 63 -17.04 -51.76 22.93
N LYS A 64 -16.03 -51.90 22.06
CA LYS A 64 -14.66 -52.24 22.49
C LYS A 64 -13.90 -51.01 23.00
N LEU A 65 -14.17 -49.81 22.50
CA LEU A 65 -13.59 -48.57 23.02
C LEU A 65 -14.13 -48.25 24.44
N HIS A 66 -15.44 -48.44 24.64
CA HIS A 66 -16.13 -48.38 25.93
C HIS A 66 -15.55 -49.39 26.95
N ALA A 67 -15.29 -50.63 26.53
CA ALA A 67 -14.64 -51.64 27.38
C ALA A 67 -13.15 -51.34 27.66
N PHE A 68 -12.42 -50.78 26.70
CA PHE A 68 -10.98 -50.51 26.81
C PHE A 68 -10.66 -49.32 27.73
N TYR A 69 -11.45 -48.23 27.69
CA TYR A 69 -11.23 -47.07 28.56
C TYR A 69 -11.96 -47.17 29.90
N GLY A 70 -13.10 -47.87 29.98
CA GLY A 70 -13.84 -48.09 31.22
C GLY A 70 -13.10 -48.94 32.27
N GLN A 71 -12.15 -49.78 31.85
CA GLN A 71 -11.37 -50.63 32.75
C GLN A 71 -10.05 -50.03 33.25
N LYS A 72 -9.53 -48.95 32.66
CA LYS A 72 -8.15 -48.48 32.93
C LYS A 72 -7.99 -47.19 33.74
N ILE A 73 -9.05 -46.43 34.01
CA ILE A 73 -8.93 -45.16 34.76
C ILE A 73 -10.03 -45.02 35.80
N PRO A 74 -9.77 -45.31 37.09
CA PRO A 74 -10.73 -45.10 38.17
C PRO A 74 -10.98 -43.59 38.36
N GLY A 75 -12.25 -43.17 38.39
CA GLY A 75 -12.65 -41.79 38.76
C GLY A 75 -13.20 -40.89 37.64
N LYS A 76 -13.31 -41.38 36.39
CA LYS A 76 -13.92 -40.62 35.26
C LYS A 76 -15.34 -41.05 34.88
N ALA A 77 -16.03 -41.83 35.71
CA ALA A 77 -17.42 -42.22 35.49
C ALA A 77 -18.40 -41.02 35.45
N SER A 78 -18.06 -39.90 36.09
CA SER A 78 -18.88 -38.68 36.13
C SER A 78 -18.77 -37.80 34.87
N LEU A 79 -17.80 -38.03 33.97
CA LEU A 79 -17.69 -37.27 32.72
C LEU A 79 -18.75 -37.66 31.67
N PHE A 80 -19.50 -38.73 31.92
CA PHE A 80 -20.47 -39.29 30.96
C PHE A 80 -21.94 -39.05 31.36
N GLN A 81 -22.20 -38.31 32.45
CA GLN A 81 -23.58 -37.98 32.88
C GLN A 81 -24.28 -36.96 31.97
N ASN A 82 -23.56 -36.30 31.07
CA ASN A 82 -24.09 -35.30 30.12
C ASN A 82 -23.77 -35.66 28.65
N MET A 83 -23.95 -36.92 28.25
CA MET A 83 -23.67 -37.35 26.87
C MET A 83 -24.84 -37.04 25.93
N ASP A 84 -24.55 -36.24 24.91
CA ASP A 84 -25.41 -35.99 23.75
C ASP A 84 -25.55 -37.29 22.94
N PHE A 85 -26.78 -37.80 22.81
CA PHE A 85 -27.11 -39.04 22.09
C PHE A 85 -27.27 -38.82 20.57
N THR A 86 -27.02 -37.62 20.07
CA THR A 86 -27.12 -37.35 18.62
C THR A 86 -26.10 -38.16 17.84
N THR A 87 -26.60 -38.97 16.91
CA THR A 87 -25.74 -39.66 15.94
C THR A 87 -25.12 -38.64 14.98
N GLU A 88 -24.03 -39.01 14.31
CA GLU A 88 -23.46 -38.18 13.23
C GLU A 88 -24.48 -37.88 12.13
N ARG A 89 -25.42 -38.80 11.91
CA ARG A 89 -26.55 -38.64 10.99
C ARG A 89 -27.51 -37.56 11.49
N ASP A 90 -27.81 -37.51 12.78
CA ASP A 90 -28.66 -36.48 13.37
C ASP A 90 -28.00 -35.10 13.27
N LYS A 91 -26.69 -35.02 13.52
CA LYS A 91 -25.92 -33.77 13.36
C LYS A 91 -25.90 -33.28 11.92
N LEU A 92 -25.77 -34.19 10.95
CA LEU A 92 -25.92 -33.84 9.53
C LEU A 92 -27.35 -33.37 9.20
N ASN A 93 -28.38 -34.01 9.73
CA ASN A 93 -29.76 -33.60 9.49
C ASN A 93 -30.05 -32.22 10.10
N GLN A 94 -29.53 -31.92 11.31
CA GLN A 94 -29.62 -30.59 11.91
C GLN A 94 -28.89 -29.53 11.07
N LEU A 95 -27.74 -29.88 10.49
CA LEU A 95 -27.02 -28.99 9.58
C LEU A 95 -27.81 -28.74 8.29
N ASP A 96 -28.44 -29.78 7.73
CA ASP A 96 -29.29 -29.67 6.54
C ASP A 96 -30.51 -28.77 6.80
N GLU A 97 -31.15 -28.91 7.97
CA GLU A 97 -32.26 -28.06 8.40
C GLU A 97 -31.83 -26.60 8.61
N LEU A 98 -30.65 -26.37 9.20
CA LEU A 98 -30.08 -25.03 9.37
C LEU A 98 -29.86 -24.34 8.02
N ILE A 99 -29.22 -25.01 7.08
CA ILE A 99 -28.93 -24.43 5.75
C ILE A 99 -30.25 -24.19 4.99
N ALA A 100 -31.19 -25.12 5.05
CA ALA A 100 -32.47 -25.02 4.35
C ALA A 100 -33.37 -23.91 4.92
N SER A 101 -33.49 -23.82 6.25
CA SER A 101 -34.30 -22.79 6.94
C SER A 101 -33.80 -21.36 6.71
N LYS A 102 -32.53 -21.21 6.32
CA LYS A 102 -31.90 -19.93 5.95
C LYS A 102 -31.75 -19.76 4.43
N ASN A 103 -32.50 -20.52 3.63
CA ASN A 103 -32.47 -20.43 2.16
C ASN A 103 -31.06 -20.50 1.57
N ASN A 104 -30.25 -21.47 2.00
CA ASN A 104 -28.84 -21.62 1.62
C ASN A 104 -27.99 -20.35 1.92
N PHE A 105 -28.39 -19.56 2.91
CA PHE A 105 -27.78 -18.28 3.30
C PHE A 105 -27.82 -17.20 2.22
N GLN A 106 -28.70 -17.33 1.22
CA GLN A 106 -28.90 -16.30 0.20
C GLN A 106 -29.54 -15.04 0.79
N GLY A 107 -29.12 -13.87 0.29
CA GLY A 107 -29.65 -12.57 0.71
C GLY A 107 -29.11 -12.06 2.05
N LEU A 108 -28.15 -12.76 2.65
CA LEU A 108 -27.47 -12.30 3.86
C LEU A 108 -26.36 -11.29 3.53
N SER A 109 -25.98 -10.48 4.52
CA SER A 109 -24.74 -9.73 4.43
C SER A 109 -23.54 -10.69 4.51
N ARG A 110 -22.38 -10.23 4.02
CA ARG A 110 -21.13 -11.00 4.08
C ARG A 110 -20.77 -11.42 5.51
N GLU A 111 -20.99 -10.54 6.48
CA GLU A 111 -20.66 -10.77 7.90
C GLU A 111 -21.59 -11.82 8.53
N GLU A 112 -22.88 -11.79 8.20
CA GLU A 112 -23.84 -12.81 8.62
C GLU A 112 -23.54 -14.15 7.96
N PHE A 113 -23.24 -14.14 6.66
CA PHE A 113 -22.81 -15.33 5.93
C PHE A 113 -21.57 -15.96 6.57
N VAL A 114 -20.55 -15.18 6.91
CA VAL A 114 -19.32 -15.68 7.57
C VAL A 114 -19.65 -16.38 8.89
N LYS A 115 -20.52 -15.81 9.74
CA LYS A 115 -20.95 -16.45 10.99
C LYS A 115 -21.58 -17.82 10.74
N HIS A 116 -22.44 -17.94 9.74
CA HIS A 116 -23.06 -19.20 9.37
C HIS A 116 -22.08 -20.19 8.74
N ALA A 117 -21.19 -19.73 7.86
CA ALA A 117 -20.17 -20.56 7.23
C ALA A 117 -19.18 -21.14 8.26
N VAL A 118 -18.79 -20.37 9.27
CA VAL A 118 -17.96 -20.83 10.40
C VAL A 118 -18.66 -21.96 11.16
N ASN A 119 -19.95 -21.79 11.47
CA ASN A 119 -20.74 -22.82 12.14
C ASN A 119 -20.81 -24.10 11.30
N VAL A 120 -21.12 -23.99 10.00
CA VAL A 120 -21.15 -25.12 9.07
C VAL A 120 -19.80 -25.82 9.01
N PHE A 121 -18.69 -25.08 8.86
CA PHE A 121 -17.36 -25.68 8.80
C PHE A 121 -16.97 -26.40 10.10
N SER A 122 -17.25 -25.78 11.25
CA SER A 122 -16.96 -26.34 12.56
C SER A 122 -17.74 -27.64 12.79
N GLN A 123 -19.03 -27.65 12.45
CA GLN A 123 -19.85 -28.86 12.54
C GLN A 123 -19.37 -29.96 11.59
N LEU A 124 -19.08 -29.64 10.33
CA LEU A 124 -18.53 -30.62 9.39
C LEU A 124 -17.18 -31.18 9.85
N HIS A 125 -16.33 -30.35 10.46
CA HIS A 125 -15.07 -30.78 11.04
C HIS A 125 -15.26 -31.70 12.25
N SER A 126 -16.29 -31.47 13.07
CA SER A 126 -16.64 -32.35 14.20
C SER A 126 -17.23 -33.68 13.74
N ILE A 127 -18.13 -33.66 12.75
CA ILE A 127 -18.84 -34.84 12.24
C ILE A 127 -17.88 -35.77 11.48
N ARG A 128 -17.00 -35.22 10.63
CA ARG A 128 -16.11 -35.97 9.71
C ARG A 128 -16.83 -37.15 9.03
N PRO A 129 -17.84 -36.90 8.19
CA PRO A 129 -18.79 -37.93 7.77
C PRO A 129 -18.24 -39.02 6.85
N PHE A 130 -17.01 -38.90 6.32
CA PHE A 130 -16.37 -39.87 5.43
C PHE A 130 -15.13 -40.53 6.08
N VAL A 131 -14.68 -41.66 5.54
CA VAL A 131 -13.44 -42.33 6.00
C VAL A 131 -12.21 -41.47 5.70
N HIS A 132 -12.15 -40.87 4.52
CA HIS A 132 -11.07 -39.99 4.05
C HIS A 132 -11.64 -38.76 3.33
N GLY A 133 -10.81 -37.74 3.08
CA GLY A 133 -11.19 -36.62 2.22
C GLY A 133 -12.11 -35.56 2.82
N ASN A 134 -12.51 -35.69 4.10
CA ASN A 134 -13.43 -34.77 4.79
C ASN A 134 -13.06 -33.29 4.63
N ASP A 135 -11.79 -32.94 4.82
CA ASP A 135 -11.34 -31.54 4.81
C ASP A 135 -11.41 -30.93 3.40
N ILE A 136 -11.24 -31.74 2.35
CA ILE A 136 -11.35 -31.29 0.95
C ILE A 136 -12.82 -31.11 0.58
N VAL A 137 -13.65 -32.11 0.89
CA VAL A 137 -15.10 -32.08 0.61
C VAL A 137 -15.78 -30.92 1.32
N GLY A 138 -15.48 -30.71 2.61
CA GLY A 138 -16.04 -29.61 3.39
C GLY A 138 -15.67 -28.23 2.86
N ARG A 139 -14.43 -28.04 2.37
CA ARG A 139 -14.02 -26.79 1.73
C ARG A 139 -14.72 -26.56 0.40
N ILE A 140 -14.82 -27.57 -0.47
CA ILE A 140 -15.54 -27.45 -1.75
C ILE A 140 -17.02 -27.15 -1.52
N PHE A 141 -17.64 -27.83 -0.55
CA PHE A 141 -19.02 -27.57 -0.16
C PHE A 141 -19.22 -26.10 0.24
N LEU A 142 -18.35 -25.56 1.09
CA LEU A 142 -18.43 -24.15 1.51
C LEU A 142 -18.13 -23.16 0.41
N VAL A 143 -17.14 -23.42 -0.46
CA VAL A 143 -16.85 -22.57 -1.62
C VAL A 143 -18.09 -22.46 -2.49
N ARG A 144 -18.71 -23.60 -2.83
CA ARG A 144 -19.91 -23.60 -3.67
C ARG A 144 -21.13 -23.00 -2.98
N LEU A 145 -21.31 -23.24 -1.68
CA LEU A 145 -22.35 -22.61 -0.88
C LEU A 145 -22.18 -21.09 -0.85
N SER A 146 -20.95 -20.59 -0.65
CA SER A 146 -20.65 -19.16 -0.64
C SER A 146 -21.02 -18.50 -1.96
N ARG A 147 -20.67 -19.13 -3.09
CA ARG A 147 -20.97 -18.62 -4.43
C ARG A 147 -22.47 -18.62 -4.70
N ALA A 148 -23.18 -19.68 -4.34
CA ALA A 148 -24.63 -19.75 -4.46
C ALA A 148 -25.34 -18.70 -3.58
N ALA A 149 -24.72 -18.28 -2.48
CA ALA A 149 -25.21 -17.22 -1.59
C ALA A 149 -24.84 -15.80 -2.07
N GLY A 150 -24.03 -15.64 -3.12
CA GLY A 150 -23.55 -14.32 -3.59
C GLY A 150 -22.31 -13.80 -2.89
N HIS A 151 -21.56 -14.68 -2.21
CA HIS A 151 -20.32 -14.38 -1.51
C HIS A 151 -19.15 -15.18 -2.10
N THR A 152 -17.95 -14.98 -1.55
CA THR A 152 -16.73 -15.71 -1.93
C THR A 152 -16.02 -16.19 -0.68
N LEU A 153 -15.40 -17.38 -0.73
CA LEU A 153 -14.46 -17.87 0.26
C LEU A 153 -13.22 -18.43 -0.45
N ASP A 154 -12.10 -17.70 -0.38
CA ASP A 154 -10.87 -18.08 -1.07
C ASP A 154 -9.91 -18.83 -0.15
N PHE A 155 -10.04 -20.16 -0.11
CA PHE A 155 -9.19 -21.03 0.71
C PHE A 155 -7.75 -21.14 0.22
N SER A 156 -7.35 -20.63 -0.95
CA SER A 156 -5.92 -20.61 -1.32
C SER A 156 -5.12 -19.61 -0.51
N LEU A 157 -5.80 -18.60 0.00
CA LEU A 157 -5.21 -17.57 0.85
C LEU A 157 -5.01 -18.07 2.28
N VAL A 158 -5.49 -19.28 2.59
CA VAL A 158 -5.33 -19.92 3.90
C VAL A 158 -4.07 -20.78 3.90
N THR A 159 -3.14 -20.47 4.79
CA THR A 159 -1.97 -21.31 5.03
C THR A 159 -2.32 -22.53 5.87
N SER A 160 -1.57 -23.63 5.69
CA SER A 160 -1.81 -24.86 6.44
C SER A 160 -1.67 -24.64 7.94
N LYS A 161 -0.70 -23.80 8.36
CA LYS A 161 -0.49 -23.47 9.77
C LYS A 161 -1.62 -22.66 10.40
N ALA A 162 -2.20 -21.72 9.66
CA ALA A 162 -3.35 -20.96 10.14
C ALA A 162 -4.57 -21.87 10.34
N LEU A 163 -4.82 -22.78 9.39
CA LEU A 163 -5.91 -23.74 9.50
C LEU A 163 -5.71 -24.72 10.66
N GLU A 164 -4.51 -25.29 10.81
CA GLU A 164 -4.17 -26.14 11.96
C GLU A 164 -4.43 -25.44 13.30
N ALA A 165 -4.02 -24.18 13.44
CA ALA A 165 -4.22 -23.40 14.65
C ALA A 165 -5.72 -23.15 14.94
N ALA A 166 -6.51 -22.81 13.92
CA ALA A 166 -7.95 -22.61 14.06
C ALA A 166 -8.69 -23.90 14.47
N LEU A 167 -8.37 -25.03 13.84
CA LEU A 167 -8.97 -26.33 14.17
C LEU A 167 -8.58 -26.80 15.59
N LYS A 168 -7.33 -26.54 15.99
CA LYS A 168 -6.84 -26.82 17.34
C LYS A 168 -7.62 -26.02 18.40
N GLN A 169 -7.87 -24.73 18.16
CA GLN A 169 -8.65 -23.88 19.08
C GLN A 169 -10.08 -24.40 19.25
N ILE A 170 -10.73 -24.83 18.17
CA ILE A 170 -12.07 -25.42 18.23
C ILE A 170 -12.06 -26.71 19.08
N THR A 171 -11.08 -27.58 18.86
CA THR A 171 -11.00 -28.89 19.54
C THR A 171 -10.66 -28.76 21.02
N GLU A 172 -9.74 -27.86 21.38
CA GLU A 172 -9.23 -27.73 22.75
C GLU A 172 -10.06 -26.78 23.62
N HIS A 173 -10.71 -25.78 23.02
CA HIS A 173 -11.36 -24.69 23.76
C HIS A 173 -12.82 -24.46 23.34
N GLY A 174 -13.32 -25.14 22.31
CA GLY A 174 -14.66 -24.89 21.76
C GLY A 174 -14.82 -23.48 21.17
N ASP A 175 -13.72 -22.77 20.95
CA ASP A 175 -13.70 -21.39 20.47
C ASP A 175 -13.47 -21.36 18.95
N THR A 176 -14.29 -20.57 18.26
CA THR A 176 -14.30 -20.44 16.80
C THR A 176 -13.70 -19.13 16.31
N GLN A 177 -13.14 -18.30 17.20
CA GLN A 177 -12.69 -16.95 16.85
C GLN A 177 -11.61 -16.93 15.75
N LEU A 178 -10.60 -17.81 15.80
CA LEU A 178 -9.57 -17.86 14.74
C LEU A 178 -10.15 -18.27 13.39
N LEU A 179 -11.13 -19.18 13.40
CA LEU A 179 -11.82 -19.61 12.18
C LEU A 179 -12.70 -18.48 11.62
N HIS A 180 -13.39 -17.75 12.50
CA HIS A 180 -14.16 -16.57 12.13
C HIS A 180 -13.28 -15.48 11.51
N ASP A 181 -12.17 -15.12 12.15
CA ASP A 181 -11.21 -14.15 11.63
C ASP A 181 -10.64 -14.58 10.28
N MET A 182 -10.35 -15.87 10.11
CA MET A 182 -9.91 -16.44 8.85
C MET A 182 -10.95 -16.29 7.75
N PHE A 183 -12.21 -16.67 8.01
CA PHE A 183 -13.30 -16.60 7.02
C PHE A 183 -13.64 -15.15 6.67
N GLU A 184 -13.57 -14.25 7.64
CA GLU A 184 -13.67 -12.82 7.43
C GLU A 184 -12.58 -12.33 6.46
N ASN A 185 -11.33 -12.78 6.63
CA ASN A 185 -10.21 -12.35 5.78
C ASN A 185 -10.30 -12.91 4.36
N ILE A 186 -10.72 -14.17 4.18
CA ILE A 186 -10.84 -14.80 2.84
C ILE A 186 -12.17 -14.54 2.14
N SER A 187 -13.11 -13.83 2.78
CA SER A 187 -14.35 -13.38 2.16
C SER A 187 -14.35 -11.90 1.81
N ASN A 188 -13.63 -11.08 2.58
CA ASN A 188 -13.58 -9.64 2.39
C ASN A 188 -12.71 -9.27 1.18
N PRO A 189 -13.25 -8.57 0.15
CA PRO A 189 -12.51 -8.23 -1.07
C PRO A 189 -11.19 -7.51 -0.81
N ASP A 190 -11.17 -6.54 0.11
CA ASP A 190 -9.99 -5.73 0.39
C ASP A 190 -8.91 -6.56 1.10
N LYS A 191 -9.31 -7.43 2.01
CA LYS A 191 -8.40 -8.31 2.76
C LYS A 191 -7.81 -9.41 1.88
N LYS A 192 -8.59 -9.94 0.94
CA LYS A 192 -8.13 -10.92 -0.05
C LYS A 192 -6.99 -10.37 -0.90
N VAL A 193 -7.10 -9.12 -1.35
CA VAL A 193 -6.05 -8.46 -2.15
C VAL A 193 -4.74 -8.42 -1.35
N LEU A 194 -4.79 -8.02 -0.09
CA LEU A 194 -3.61 -7.97 0.79
C LEU A 194 -2.99 -9.35 1.04
N LEU A 195 -3.82 -10.37 1.28
CA LEU A 195 -3.36 -11.76 1.48
C LEU A 195 -2.69 -12.31 0.22
N LYS A 196 -3.34 -12.14 -0.93
CA LYS A 196 -2.83 -12.59 -2.22
C LYS A 196 -1.50 -11.92 -2.54
N GLU A 197 -1.43 -10.61 -2.37
CA GLU A 197 -0.22 -9.84 -2.61
C GLU A 197 0.93 -10.25 -1.70
N CYS A 198 0.65 -10.57 -0.43
CA CYS A 198 1.63 -11.12 0.49
C CYS A 198 2.16 -12.47 0.01
N ILE A 199 1.26 -13.40 -0.34
CA ILE A 199 1.63 -14.74 -0.81
C ILE A 199 2.48 -14.64 -2.08
N ASP A 200 2.01 -13.90 -3.08
CA ASP A 200 2.71 -13.72 -4.35
C ASP A 200 4.11 -13.10 -4.14
N HIS A 201 4.23 -12.10 -3.25
CA HIS A 201 5.50 -11.46 -2.94
C HIS A 201 6.46 -12.40 -2.21
N LEU A 202 5.99 -13.14 -1.21
CA LEU A 202 6.83 -14.07 -0.45
C LEU A 202 7.27 -15.26 -1.31
N ASP A 203 6.41 -15.77 -2.17
CA ASP A 203 6.76 -16.82 -3.14
C ASP A 203 7.84 -16.32 -4.12
N SER A 204 7.72 -15.08 -4.61
CA SER A 204 8.71 -14.49 -5.53
C SER A 204 10.09 -14.23 -4.90
N THR A 205 10.14 -14.07 -3.57
CA THR A 205 11.38 -13.76 -2.83
C THR A 205 12.10 -15.02 -2.33
N GLY A 206 11.61 -16.21 -2.67
CA GLY A 206 12.25 -17.48 -2.34
C GLY A 206 12.09 -17.88 -0.86
N VAL A 207 11.12 -17.32 -0.14
CA VAL A 207 10.81 -17.76 1.22
C VAL A 207 10.31 -19.21 1.15
N GLU A 208 11.06 -20.12 1.77
CA GLU A 208 10.72 -21.55 1.72
C GLU A 208 9.34 -21.81 2.33
N ASN A 209 8.40 -22.20 1.46
CA ASN A 209 7.09 -22.74 1.80
C ASN A 209 6.20 -21.77 2.59
N VAL A 210 5.69 -20.73 1.91
CA VAL A 210 4.72 -19.74 2.43
C VAL A 210 3.53 -20.39 3.16
N LYS A 211 3.14 -21.62 2.80
CA LYS A 211 2.05 -22.36 3.48
C LYS A 211 2.36 -22.75 4.93
N LYS A 212 3.64 -22.74 5.34
CA LYS A 212 4.07 -22.94 6.73
C LYS A 212 4.09 -21.63 7.53
N LEU A 213 3.79 -20.50 6.91
CA LEU A 213 3.71 -19.22 7.61
C LEU A 213 2.32 -19.02 8.19
N ASN A 214 2.25 -18.26 9.27
CA ASN A 214 1.01 -17.73 9.81
C ASN A 214 0.88 -16.28 9.31
N LEU A 215 -0.06 -16.04 8.40
CA LEU A 215 -0.31 -14.73 7.83
C LEU A 215 -1.40 -14.03 8.65
N VAL A 216 -1.08 -12.86 9.20
CA VAL A 216 -1.98 -12.13 10.11
C VAL A 216 -2.12 -10.70 9.63
N LEU A 217 -3.34 -10.21 9.47
CA LEU A 217 -3.58 -8.80 9.17
C LEU A 217 -3.33 -7.93 10.40
N ALA A 218 -2.72 -6.78 10.19
CA ALA A 218 -2.44 -5.83 11.25
C ALA A 218 -3.72 -5.23 11.84
N LYS A 219 -3.81 -5.22 13.16
CA LYS A 219 -4.87 -4.60 13.94
C LYS A 219 -4.54 -3.13 14.21
N GLU A 220 -5.58 -2.33 14.42
CA GLU A 220 -5.49 -0.90 14.73
C GLU A 220 -4.91 -0.69 16.15
N GLY A 221 -4.11 0.37 16.33
CA GLY A 221 -3.48 0.71 17.62
C GLY A 221 -2.39 -0.24 18.11
N VAL A 222 -1.99 -1.24 17.32
CA VAL A 222 -1.01 -2.26 17.73
C VAL A 222 0.39 -1.86 17.25
N THR A 223 1.38 -2.04 18.13
CA THR A 223 2.79 -1.87 17.79
C THR A 223 3.37 -3.15 17.21
N TYR A 224 3.92 -3.05 16.00
CA TYR A 224 4.61 -4.14 15.33
C TYR A 224 6.11 -3.90 15.29
N ARG A 225 6.87 -4.94 15.61
CA ARG A 225 8.33 -4.97 15.57
C ARG A 225 8.79 -6.19 14.80
N GLY A 226 9.67 -6.01 13.83
CA GLY A 226 10.14 -7.12 13.02
C GLY A 226 11.07 -6.73 11.89
N ILE A 227 11.19 -7.63 10.93
CA ILE A 227 11.98 -7.45 9.72
C ILE A 227 11.03 -7.16 8.55
N PHE A 228 11.29 -6.09 7.83
CA PHE A 228 10.56 -5.76 6.63
C PHE A 228 10.86 -6.76 5.51
N ARG A 229 9.82 -7.33 4.91
CA ARG A 229 9.91 -8.33 3.82
C ARG A 229 9.61 -7.77 2.44
N GLY A 230 9.10 -6.54 2.39
CA GLY A 230 8.73 -5.86 1.16
C GLY A 230 7.33 -5.28 1.23
N ALA A 231 6.92 -4.69 0.13
CA ALA A 231 5.60 -4.14 -0.05
C ALA A 231 5.14 -4.39 -1.48
N GLY A 232 3.85 -4.65 -1.63
CA GLY A 232 3.20 -4.67 -2.94
C GLY A 232 2.65 -3.29 -3.29
N LYS A 233 1.60 -3.27 -4.10
CA LYS A 233 0.74 -2.13 -4.40
C LYS A 233 -0.06 -1.69 -3.18
N GLU A 234 -0.71 -2.60 -2.46
CA GLU A 234 -1.68 -2.26 -1.40
C GLU A 234 -1.13 -2.46 0.01
N GLY A 235 -0.40 -3.55 0.23
CA GLY A 235 0.11 -3.96 1.52
C GLY A 235 1.63 -3.88 1.65
N CYS A 236 2.09 -4.00 2.89
CA CYS A 236 3.48 -4.29 3.22
C CYS A 236 3.59 -5.37 4.29
N PHE A 237 4.72 -6.07 4.31
CA PHE A 237 4.86 -7.33 5.00
C PHE A 237 6.00 -7.27 6.01
N ILE A 238 5.71 -7.64 7.26
CA ILE A 238 6.68 -7.60 8.36
C ILE A 238 6.71 -8.95 9.02
N GLN A 239 7.89 -9.57 9.07
CA GLN A 239 8.09 -10.83 9.74
C GLN A 239 8.57 -10.60 11.17
N GLY A 240 7.85 -11.15 12.15
CA GLY A 240 8.24 -11.08 13.54
C GLY A 240 9.50 -11.90 13.82
N LYS A 241 10.13 -11.65 14.97
CA LYS A 241 11.17 -12.52 15.53
C LYS A 241 10.62 -13.31 16.71
N ASP A 242 11.12 -14.53 16.91
CA ASP A 242 10.86 -15.33 18.10
C ASP A 242 11.69 -14.85 19.30
N LEU A 243 11.53 -15.52 20.45
CA LEU A 243 12.23 -15.19 21.70
C LEU A 243 13.75 -15.34 21.59
N ASP A 244 14.23 -16.18 20.67
CA ASP A 244 15.65 -16.43 20.42
C ASP A 244 16.22 -15.45 19.36
N GLY A 245 15.42 -14.49 18.90
CA GLY A 245 15.81 -13.50 17.89
C GLY A 245 15.86 -14.04 16.46
N LYS A 246 15.42 -15.27 16.22
CA LYS A 246 15.26 -15.87 14.88
C LYS A 246 13.96 -15.42 14.25
N LEU A 247 13.84 -15.58 12.94
CA LEU A 247 12.63 -15.21 12.22
C LEU A 247 11.49 -16.15 12.61
N SER A 248 10.40 -15.58 13.11
CA SER A 248 9.19 -16.32 13.43
C SER A 248 8.47 -16.74 12.14
N ASN A 249 7.64 -17.77 12.23
CA ASN A 249 6.74 -18.12 11.14
C ASN A 249 5.57 -17.14 10.98
N CYS A 250 5.50 -16.06 11.76
CA CYS A 250 4.42 -15.07 11.70
C CYS A 250 4.80 -13.91 10.78
N VAL A 251 3.99 -13.68 9.75
CA VAL A 251 4.09 -12.50 8.89
C VAL A 251 2.85 -11.65 9.10
N VAL A 252 3.09 -10.41 9.52
CA VAL A 252 2.07 -9.39 9.65
C VAL A 252 1.93 -8.66 8.33
N ILE A 253 0.70 -8.59 7.85
CA ILE A 253 0.31 -7.87 6.64
C ILE A 253 -0.34 -6.57 7.06
N CYS A 254 0.31 -5.46 6.73
CA CYS A 254 -0.20 -4.11 6.98
C CYS A 254 -0.72 -3.50 5.68
N LYS A 255 -1.82 -2.76 5.73
CA LYS A 255 -2.14 -1.79 4.68
C LYS A 255 -1.06 -0.72 4.65
N LYS A 256 -0.71 -0.19 3.49
CA LYS A 256 0.26 0.91 3.42
C LYS A 256 -0.20 2.14 4.18
N GLU A 257 -1.50 2.40 4.25
CA GLU A 257 -2.06 3.52 5.01
C GLU A 257 -1.87 3.37 6.54
N GLN A 258 -1.51 2.16 7.02
CA GLN A 258 -1.15 1.93 8.42
C GLN A 258 0.31 2.26 8.74
N VAL A 259 1.11 2.59 7.73
CA VAL A 259 2.55 2.83 7.86
C VAL A 259 2.87 4.23 7.37
N ALA A 260 3.77 4.93 8.08
CA ALA A 260 4.16 6.26 7.69
C ALA A 260 4.78 6.28 6.27
N PRO A 261 4.42 7.22 5.38
CA PRO A 261 4.87 7.20 4.00
C PRO A 261 6.39 7.30 3.84
N ASN A 262 7.04 8.12 4.67
CA ASN A 262 8.49 8.27 4.70
C ASN A 262 9.18 6.92 4.98
N LEU A 263 8.64 6.15 5.93
CA LEU A 263 9.14 4.84 6.29
C LEU A 263 9.00 3.86 5.11
N LEU A 264 7.81 3.80 4.49
CA LEU A 264 7.56 2.96 3.31
C LEU A 264 8.51 3.25 2.14
N ARG A 265 8.87 4.52 1.89
CA ARG A 265 9.79 4.91 0.81
C ARG A 265 11.26 4.55 1.11
N THR A 266 11.64 4.47 2.39
CA THR A 266 13.03 4.20 2.80
C THR A 266 13.33 2.74 3.06
N LEU A 267 12.32 1.95 3.45
CA LEU A 267 12.50 0.56 3.86
C LEU A 267 12.95 -0.34 2.70
N LYS A 268 13.94 -1.16 2.99
CA LYS A 268 14.45 -2.22 2.13
C LYS A 268 14.22 -3.58 2.79
N ASN A 269 14.10 -4.62 1.96
CA ASN A 269 13.98 -5.98 2.48
C ASN A 269 15.16 -6.30 3.41
N GLY A 270 14.86 -6.80 4.61
CA GLY A 270 15.84 -7.07 5.65
C GLY A 270 15.96 -5.98 6.71
N ASP A 271 15.42 -4.78 6.47
CA ASP A 271 15.47 -3.69 7.45
C ASP A 271 14.66 -4.03 8.72
N HIS A 272 15.20 -3.63 9.86
CA HIS A 272 14.48 -3.67 11.12
C HIS A 272 13.47 -2.51 11.19
N VAL A 273 12.24 -2.83 11.54
CA VAL A 273 11.16 -1.84 11.60
C VAL A 273 10.37 -1.96 12.90
N SER A 274 9.96 -0.80 13.43
CA SER A 274 9.05 -0.67 14.57
C SER A 274 8.10 0.49 14.31
N PHE A 275 6.79 0.23 14.29
CA PHE A 275 5.77 1.29 14.23
C PHE A 275 4.48 0.83 14.88
N THR A 276 3.62 1.80 15.19
CA THR A 276 2.28 1.58 15.73
C THR A 276 1.26 1.93 14.65
N THR A 277 0.32 1.04 14.39
CA THR A 277 -0.76 1.31 13.44
C THR A 277 -1.69 2.40 13.99
N PRO A 278 -2.24 3.28 13.13
CA PRO A 278 -3.20 4.28 13.57
C PRO A 278 -4.51 3.63 14.04
N MET A 279 -5.28 4.38 14.86
CA MET A 279 -6.61 3.96 15.32
C MET A 279 -7.69 4.17 14.25
N THR A 280 -7.53 5.17 13.38
CA THR A 280 -8.49 5.52 12.32
C THR A 280 -7.74 5.93 11.04
N PHE A 281 -8.47 5.95 9.91
CA PHE A 281 -7.94 6.32 8.59
C PHE A 281 -8.63 7.58 8.05
N ASP A 282 -8.77 8.60 8.91
CA ASP A 282 -9.52 9.83 8.58
C ASP A 282 -8.72 10.82 7.71
N THR A 283 -7.49 10.44 7.35
CA THR A 283 -6.57 11.26 6.56
C THR A 283 -6.42 10.67 5.17
N LEU A 284 -6.61 11.50 4.14
CA LEU A 284 -6.42 11.16 2.73
C LEU A 284 -4.92 11.13 2.39
N ILE A 285 -4.20 12.20 2.74
CA ILE A 285 -2.74 12.32 2.57
C ILE A 285 -2.11 12.70 3.92
N PRO A 286 -1.35 11.81 4.58
CA PRO A 286 -0.79 12.10 5.88
C PRO A 286 0.34 13.14 5.82
N LYS A 287 0.48 13.89 6.91
CA LYS A 287 1.64 14.75 7.13
C LYS A 287 2.91 13.93 7.27
N GLU A 288 4.02 14.50 6.84
CA GLU A 288 5.34 13.88 6.92
C GLU A 288 6.33 14.86 7.52
N ASN A 289 7.20 14.35 8.40
CA ASN A 289 8.34 15.10 8.88
C ASN A 289 9.53 14.86 7.94
N VAL A 290 9.84 15.85 7.10
CA VAL A 290 11.03 15.85 6.25
C VAL A 290 12.18 16.43 7.07
N LYS A 291 13.24 15.63 7.25
CA LYS A 291 14.43 16.04 8.00
C LYS A 291 15.14 17.21 7.31
N ASP A 292 15.84 18.01 8.10
CA ASP A 292 16.73 19.05 7.58
C ASP A 292 17.83 18.44 6.71
N LEU A 293 18.26 19.20 5.70
CA LEU A 293 19.44 18.82 4.92
C LEU A 293 20.69 18.97 5.77
N THR A 294 21.59 18.01 5.63
CA THR A 294 22.97 18.15 6.11
C THR A 294 23.75 19.14 5.24
N GLU A 295 24.82 19.71 5.78
CA GLU A 295 25.73 20.58 5.03
C GLU A 295 26.28 19.92 3.76
N ASP A 296 26.59 18.63 3.83
CA ASP A 296 27.06 17.85 2.67
C ASP A 296 25.99 17.73 1.58
N GLU A 297 24.73 17.51 1.95
CA GLU A 297 23.62 17.45 0.99
C GLU A 297 23.35 18.81 0.34
N ILE A 298 23.42 19.90 1.12
CA ILE A 298 23.29 21.27 0.60
C ILE A 298 24.42 21.55 -0.39
N CYS A 299 25.67 21.24 -0.02
CA CYS A 299 26.83 21.42 -0.87
C CYS A 299 26.67 20.64 -2.19
N LYS A 300 26.35 19.36 -2.11
CA LYS A 300 26.14 18.49 -3.28
C LYS A 300 25.08 19.05 -4.23
N LYS A 301 23.88 19.37 -3.72
CA LYS A 301 22.78 19.92 -4.55
C LYS A 301 23.15 21.26 -5.18
N THR A 302 23.91 22.09 -4.45
CA THR A 302 24.38 23.40 -4.95
C THR A 302 25.30 23.22 -6.15
N LEU A 303 26.27 22.30 -6.07
CA LEU A 303 27.25 22.05 -7.14
C LEU A 303 26.63 21.37 -8.37
N GLU A 304 25.57 20.58 -8.19
CA GLU A 304 24.82 19.95 -9.28
C GLU A 304 23.98 20.94 -10.10
N ALA A 305 23.76 22.16 -9.58
CA ALA A 305 22.93 23.14 -10.26
C ALA A 305 23.55 23.62 -11.59
N SER A 306 22.74 23.62 -12.65
CA SER A 306 23.19 23.93 -14.02
C SER A 306 23.87 25.30 -14.16
N GLN A 307 23.45 26.30 -13.39
CA GLN A 307 24.08 27.62 -13.35
C GLN A 307 25.53 27.55 -12.82
N ILE A 308 25.80 26.71 -11.83
CA ILE A 308 27.13 26.54 -11.24
C ILE A 308 28.06 25.87 -12.24
N GLN A 309 27.62 24.78 -12.86
CA GLN A 309 28.39 24.11 -13.90
C GLN A 309 28.71 25.04 -15.09
N SER A 310 27.75 25.89 -15.46
CA SER A 310 27.93 26.88 -16.54
C SER A 310 28.96 27.96 -16.17
N SER A 311 28.91 28.46 -14.93
CA SER A 311 29.88 29.45 -14.44
C SER A 311 31.31 28.88 -14.36
N VAL A 312 31.48 27.64 -13.92
CA VAL A 312 32.80 26.95 -13.92
C VAL A 312 33.35 26.86 -15.35
N LYS A 313 32.53 26.50 -16.34
CA LYS A 313 32.94 26.47 -17.76
C LYS A 313 33.38 27.85 -18.27
N GLN A 314 32.70 28.93 -17.86
CA GLN A 314 33.11 30.29 -18.23
C GLN A 314 34.46 30.66 -17.63
N ILE A 315 34.68 30.33 -16.35
CA ILE A 315 35.96 30.54 -15.69
C ILE A 315 37.07 29.78 -16.40
N GLN A 316 36.86 28.50 -16.71
CA GLN A 316 37.82 27.67 -17.45
C GLN A 316 38.17 28.26 -18.82
N LYS A 317 37.15 28.74 -19.56
CA LYS A 317 37.34 29.41 -20.86
C LYS A 317 38.23 30.65 -20.73
N PHE A 318 37.94 31.55 -19.80
CA PHE A 318 38.74 32.76 -19.62
C PHE A 318 40.11 32.46 -19.02
N SER A 319 40.22 31.49 -18.11
CA SER A 319 41.48 31.01 -17.53
C SER A 319 42.43 30.48 -18.60
N LYS A 320 41.91 29.72 -19.59
CA LYS A 320 42.67 29.27 -20.76
C LYS A 320 43.21 30.43 -21.60
N ILE A 321 42.45 31.52 -21.74
CA ILE A 321 42.88 32.71 -22.50
C ILE A 321 43.95 33.49 -21.71
N VAL A 322 43.70 33.74 -20.41
CA VAL A 322 44.52 34.58 -19.54
C VAL A 322 45.83 33.89 -19.15
N TYR A 323 45.79 32.62 -18.74
CA TYR A 323 46.94 31.88 -18.21
C TYR A 323 47.45 30.77 -19.14
N GLY A 324 46.68 30.41 -20.18
CA GLY A 324 47.04 29.31 -21.07
C GLY A 324 46.74 27.93 -20.48
N ASN A 325 46.11 27.87 -19.30
CA ASN A 325 45.71 26.64 -18.62
C ASN A 325 44.31 26.86 -18.01
N GLU A 326 43.35 26.03 -18.40
CA GLU A 326 41.96 26.13 -17.95
C GLU A 326 41.77 25.83 -16.46
N ARG A 327 42.67 25.02 -15.86
CA ARG A 327 42.57 24.50 -14.48
C ARG A 327 43.38 25.28 -13.44
N VAL A 328 44.03 26.38 -13.83
CA VAL A 328 44.81 27.21 -12.91
C VAL A 328 43.99 27.70 -11.72
N LEU A 329 42.67 27.86 -11.90
CA LEU A 329 41.78 28.35 -10.86
C LEU A 329 41.08 27.25 -10.06
N ASP A 330 41.23 25.97 -10.39
CA ASP A 330 40.53 24.86 -9.71
C ASP A 330 40.74 24.84 -8.18
N PRO A 331 41.97 25.07 -7.64
CA PRO A 331 42.17 25.13 -6.20
C PRO A 331 41.40 26.28 -5.54
N TYR A 332 41.25 27.40 -6.24
CA TYR A 332 40.49 28.55 -5.76
C TYR A 332 39.00 28.26 -5.79
N LEU A 333 38.48 27.65 -6.86
CA LEU A 333 37.07 27.24 -6.95
C LEU A 333 36.68 26.34 -5.78
N LYS A 334 37.53 25.35 -5.46
CA LYS A 334 37.34 24.48 -4.28
C LYS A 334 37.35 25.26 -2.96
N GLY A 335 38.11 26.35 -2.87
CA GLY A 335 38.07 27.26 -1.73
C GLY A 335 36.74 28.03 -1.64
N VAL A 336 36.25 28.55 -2.76
CA VAL A 336 34.98 29.30 -2.86
C VAL A 336 33.77 28.44 -2.50
N GLU A 337 33.84 27.13 -2.76
CA GLU A 337 32.81 26.16 -2.34
C GLU A 337 32.58 26.16 -0.82
N ASN A 338 33.63 26.42 -0.04
CA ASN A 338 33.59 26.42 1.42
C ASN A 338 33.41 27.83 2.01
N ASP A 339 33.87 28.87 1.30
CA ASP A 339 33.68 30.27 1.68
C ASP A 339 33.45 31.15 0.45
N VAL A 340 32.21 31.61 0.28
CA VAL A 340 31.81 32.49 -0.82
C VAL A 340 32.60 33.79 -0.84
N ASN A 341 33.04 34.31 0.32
CA ASN A 341 33.80 35.57 0.39
C ASN A 341 35.18 35.43 -0.27
N ALA A 342 35.80 34.24 -0.17
CA ALA A 342 37.06 33.95 -0.84
C ALA A 342 36.96 34.14 -2.37
N GLY A 343 35.79 33.96 -2.96
CA GLY A 343 35.57 34.19 -4.39
C GLY A 343 35.74 35.65 -4.79
N LYS A 344 35.25 36.59 -3.97
CA LYS A 344 35.41 38.03 -4.21
C LYS A 344 36.87 38.46 -4.05
N GLU A 345 37.57 37.89 -3.07
CA GLU A 345 39.00 38.15 -2.86
C GLU A 345 39.84 37.67 -4.04
N VAL A 346 39.57 36.47 -4.56
CA VAL A 346 40.26 35.93 -5.74
C VAL A 346 39.97 36.77 -6.98
N ALA A 347 38.72 37.18 -7.19
CA ALA A 347 38.35 38.08 -8.28
C ALA A 347 39.12 39.41 -8.22
N GLN A 348 39.20 40.02 -7.03
CA GLN A 348 39.97 41.25 -6.81
C GLN A 348 41.46 41.04 -7.05
N LYS A 349 42.03 39.92 -6.57
CA LYS A 349 43.43 39.56 -6.80
C LYS A 349 43.76 39.37 -8.28
N ILE A 350 42.86 38.77 -9.05
CA ILE A 350 43.00 38.64 -10.52
C ILE A 350 43.00 40.01 -11.17
N LYS A 351 42.13 40.92 -10.72
CA LYS A 351 42.02 42.28 -11.26
C LYS A 351 43.25 43.13 -10.96
N ASP A 352 43.72 43.12 -9.72
CA ASP A 352 44.81 43.99 -9.26
C ASP A 352 46.19 43.47 -9.67
N ASN A 353 46.38 42.15 -9.58
CA ASN A 353 47.66 41.53 -9.91
C ASN A 353 47.47 40.11 -10.48
N PRO A 354 47.07 39.96 -11.75
CA PRO A 354 46.79 38.65 -12.35
C PRO A 354 48.00 37.71 -12.37
N LYS A 355 49.23 38.26 -12.37
CA LYS A 355 50.46 37.46 -12.33
C LYS A 355 50.70 36.77 -10.99
N SER A 356 50.05 37.23 -9.91
CA SER A 356 50.12 36.61 -8.59
C SER A 356 49.39 35.26 -8.52
N ILE A 357 48.52 34.98 -9.49
CA ILE A 357 47.83 33.70 -9.64
C ILE A 357 48.69 32.76 -10.48
N ALA A 358 49.02 33.17 -11.71
CA ALA A 358 49.87 32.40 -12.61
C ALA A 358 50.47 33.30 -13.70
N LYS A 359 51.45 32.77 -14.43
CA LYS A 359 52.04 33.48 -15.57
C LYS A 359 50.98 33.68 -16.67
N LEU A 360 50.78 34.93 -17.07
CA LEU A 360 49.92 35.27 -18.20
C LEU A 360 50.40 34.61 -19.51
N ALA A 361 49.46 34.24 -20.37
CA ALA A 361 49.72 33.58 -21.63
C ALA A 361 50.51 34.47 -22.62
N GLY A 362 51.29 33.84 -23.49
CA GLY A 362 52.15 34.53 -24.46
C GLY A 362 53.35 35.27 -23.84
N TYR A 363 54.12 35.97 -24.66
CA TYR A 363 55.32 36.71 -24.22
C TYR A 363 55.17 38.23 -24.36
N LYS A 364 55.95 38.94 -23.54
CA LYS A 364 56.20 40.39 -23.59
C LYS A 364 57.71 40.60 -23.51
N PHE A 365 58.32 41.21 -24.51
CA PHE A 365 59.74 41.57 -24.54
C PHE A 365 59.85 43.05 -24.86
N LEU A 366 60.46 43.84 -23.96
CA LEU A 366 60.41 45.32 -24.00
C LEU A 366 58.97 45.83 -24.19
N CYS A 367 58.70 46.50 -25.32
CA CYS A 367 57.41 47.05 -25.70
C CYS A 367 56.58 46.10 -26.61
N PHE A 368 57.14 44.98 -27.09
CA PHE A 368 56.46 44.06 -27.99
C PHE A 368 55.67 43.00 -27.24
N LYS A 369 54.38 42.89 -27.57
CA LYS A 369 53.45 41.89 -27.03
C LYS A 369 52.93 40.97 -28.14
N SER A 370 53.03 39.67 -27.91
CA SER A 370 52.35 38.66 -28.74
C SER A 370 50.84 38.87 -28.78
N SER A 371 50.17 38.39 -29.83
CA SER A 371 48.70 38.41 -29.93
C SER A 371 48.04 37.70 -28.74
N ARG A 372 48.60 36.56 -28.32
CA ARG A 372 48.15 35.81 -27.12
C ARG A 372 48.29 36.62 -25.84
N ARG A 373 49.37 37.40 -25.68
CA ARG A 373 49.56 38.29 -24.52
C ARG A 373 48.53 39.43 -24.51
N ARG A 374 48.26 40.05 -25.66
CA ARG A 374 47.22 41.11 -25.77
C ARG A 374 45.82 40.57 -25.49
N ALA A 375 45.52 39.34 -25.92
CA ALA A 375 44.26 38.67 -25.61
C ALA A 375 44.15 38.37 -24.10
N ALA A 376 45.21 37.84 -23.48
CA ALA A 376 45.25 37.56 -22.04
C ALA A 376 44.97 38.82 -21.21
N GLU A 377 45.66 39.93 -21.49
CA GLU A 377 45.48 41.20 -20.76
C GLU A 377 44.07 41.77 -20.92
N ARG A 378 43.45 41.69 -22.11
CA ARG A 378 42.07 42.16 -22.35
C ARG A 378 41.00 41.32 -21.65
N CYS A 379 41.29 40.06 -21.34
CA CYS A 379 40.33 39.14 -20.72
C CYS A 379 40.48 39.05 -19.19
N VAL A 380 41.41 39.79 -18.57
CA VAL A 380 41.60 39.78 -17.10
C VAL A 380 40.32 40.22 -16.38
N ASP A 381 39.70 41.33 -16.81
CA ASP A 381 38.47 41.82 -16.19
C ASP A 381 37.31 40.84 -16.38
N SER A 382 37.22 40.20 -17.55
CA SER A 382 36.22 39.16 -17.80
C SER A 382 36.43 37.94 -16.92
N LEU A 383 37.68 37.53 -16.70
CA LEU A 383 38.01 36.42 -15.81
C LEU A 383 37.69 36.75 -14.35
N ALA A 384 38.11 37.92 -13.87
CA ALA A 384 37.81 38.41 -12.53
C ALA A 384 36.29 38.47 -12.31
N LYS A 385 35.55 39.04 -13.28
CA LYS A 385 34.09 39.06 -13.25
C LYS A 385 33.49 37.66 -13.20
N SER A 386 33.92 36.72 -14.05
CA SER A 386 33.40 35.34 -14.02
C SER A 386 33.64 34.63 -12.68
N VAL A 387 34.76 34.91 -11.99
CA VAL A 387 35.01 34.37 -10.63
C VAL A 387 34.08 35.01 -9.60
N SER A 388 33.87 36.32 -9.66
CA SER A 388 32.91 37.01 -8.77
C SER A 388 31.47 36.52 -9.00
N ASP A 389 31.04 36.45 -10.26
CA ASP A 389 29.71 35.98 -10.66
C ASP A 389 29.49 34.51 -10.23
N HIS A 390 30.53 33.68 -10.23
CA HIS A 390 30.46 32.30 -9.73
C HIS A 390 30.24 32.24 -8.22
N ALA A 391 30.93 33.07 -7.44
CA ALA A 391 30.74 33.13 -5.99
C ALA A 391 29.30 33.58 -5.64
N GLU A 392 28.79 34.59 -6.34
CA GLU A 392 27.39 35.04 -6.19
C GLU A 392 26.41 33.95 -6.62
N ALA A 393 26.66 33.26 -7.74
CA ALA A 393 25.83 32.16 -8.20
C ALA A 393 25.80 31.01 -7.18
N LEU A 394 26.93 30.67 -6.55
CA LEU A 394 27.01 29.67 -5.47
C LEU A 394 26.14 30.08 -4.27
N GLN A 395 26.23 31.34 -3.83
CA GLN A 395 25.40 31.84 -2.73
C GLN A 395 23.91 31.78 -3.05
N CYS A 396 23.52 32.22 -4.25
CA CYS A 396 22.13 32.18 -4.71
C CYS A 396 21.63 30.74 -4.85
N ALA A 397 22.42 29.84 -5.42
CA ALA A 397 22.08 28.44 -5.59
C ALA A 397 21.92 27.74 -4.23
N ARG A 398 22.85 27.97 -3.29
CA ARG A 398 22.77 27.43 -1.93
C ARG A 398 21.51 27.92 -1.19
N ARG A 399 21.22 29.23 -1.25
CA ARG A 399 19.99 29.79 -0.67
C ARG A 399 18.75 29.16 -1.29
N LYS A 400 18.75 28.96 -2.62
CA LYS A 400 17.63 28.33 -3.33
C LYS A 400 17.40 26.90 -2.85
N VAL A 401 18.46 26.08 -2.71
CA VAL A 401 18.36 24.71 -2.18
C VAL A 401 17.72 24.68 -0.79
N ILE A 402 18.12 25.59 0.09
CA ILE A 402 17.56 25.69 1.45
C ILE A 402 16.07 26.08 1.40
N LEU A 403 15.73 27.14 0.65
CA LEU A 403 14.34 27.61 0.54
C LEU A 403 13.41 26.57 -0.09
N GLU A 404 13.85 25.89 -1.15
CA GLU A 404 13.07 24.82 -1.79
C GLU A 404 12.85 23.64 -0.83
N HIS A 405 13.85 23.31 -0.01
CA HIS A 405 13.72 22.28 1.01
C HIS A 405 12.77 22.68 2.14
N GLU A 406 12.82 23.93 2.62
CA GLU A 406 11.87 24.46 3.59
C GLU A 406 10.44 24.48 3.05
N ASP A 407 10.25 24.85 1.78
CA ASP A 407 8.96 24.78 1.10
C ASP A 407 8.46 23.34 1.01
N GLU A 408 9.35 22.38 0.70
CA GLU A 408 9.02 20.96 0.70
C GLU A 408 8.63 20.46 2.11
N GLN A 409 9.36 20.88 3.15
CA GLN A 409 9.03 20.59 4.55
C GLN A 409 7.66 21.14 4.93
N ARG A 410 7.37 22.41 4.61
CA ARG A 410 6.05 23.02 4.87
C ARG A 410 4.95 22.28 4.12
N ARG A 411 5.16 21.97 2.84
CA ARG A 411 4.21 21.26 1.99
C ARG A 411 3.88 19.88 2.53
N LYS A 412 4.90 19.06 2.80
CA LYS A 412 4.73 17.70 3.31
C LYS A 412 4.30 17.65 4.77
N GLY A 413 4.59 18.70 5.54
CA GLY A 413 4.15 18.85 6.94
C GLY A 413 2.65 19.09 7.11
N CYS A 414 1.94 19.44 6.04
CA CYS A 414 0.48 19.49 6.03
C CYS A 414 -0.11 18.10 5.73
N ASP A 415 -1.16 17.74 6.45
CA ASP A 415 -2.03 16.63 6.09
C ASP A 415 -3.24 17.12 5.29
N VAL A 416 -3.87 16.20 4.57
CA VAL A 416 -5.15 16.41 3.91
C VAL A 416 -6.12 15.37 4.47
N ALA A 417 -7.15 15.84 5.16
CA ALA A 417 -8.20 14.98 5.69
C ALA A 417 -9.03 14.34 4.57
N MET A 418 -9.75 13.26 4.90
CA MET A 418 -10.85 12.80 4.04
C MET A 418 -11.90 13.92 3.89
N PRO A 419 -12.57 14.04 2.73
CA PRO A 419 -13.56 15.09 2.53
C PRO A 419 -14.72 14.91 3.52
N SER A 420 -15.25 16.01 4.05
CA SER A 420 -16.38 15.93 4.98
C SER A 420 -17.61 15.32 4.32
N LYS A 421 -18.54 14.80 5.12
CA LYS A 421 -19.80 14.27 4.59
C LYS A 421 -20.55 15.32 3.75
N LYS A 422 -20.54 16.59 4.16
CA LYS A 422 -21.18 17.68 3.40
C LYS A 422 -20.55 17.88 2.02
N LEU A 423 -19.22 17.79 1.94
CA LEU A 423 -18.49 17.87 0.68
C LEU A 423 -18.76 16.65 -0.21
N GLN A 424 -18.83 15.45 0.37
CA GLN A 424 -19.19 14.22 -0.35
C GLN A 424 -20.62 14.27 -0.90
N ASP A 425 -21.57 14.73 -0.08
CA ASP A 425 -22.96 14.92 -0.48
C ASP A 425 -23.06 15.94 -1.62
N LEU A 426 -22.33 17.06 -1.53
CA LEU A 426 -22.30 18.10 -2.55
C LEU A 426 -21.84 17.56 -3.91
N VAL A 427 -20.74 16.80 -3.97
CA VAL A 427 -20.22 16.28 -5.25
C VAL A 427 -21.10 15.20 -5.86
N SER A 428 -21.97 14.58 -5.05
CA SER A 428 -22.93 13.57 -5.49
C SER A 428 -24.17 14.18 -6.16
N LEU A 429 -24.44 15.48 -5.97
CA LEU A 429 -25.59 16.16 -6.54
C LEU A 429 -25.44 16.47 -8.03
N PRO A 430 -26.54 16.69 -8.78
CA PRO A 430 -26.49 17.23 -10.14
C PRO A 430 -25.86 18.63 -10.19
N GLU A 431 -25.19 18.97 -11.30
CA GLU A 431 -24.41 20.21 -11.43
C GLU A 431 -25.20 21.49 -11.10
N GLY A 432 -26.45 21.61 -11.57
CA GLY A 432 -27.29 22.79 -11.32
C GLY A 432 -27.63 23.00 -9.84
N GLU A 433 -27.75 21.91 -9.07
CA GLU A 433 -28.03 21.97 -7.64
C GLU A 433 -26.78 22.36 -6.84
N ARG A 434 -25.59 21.90 -7.26
CA ARG A 434 -24.31 22.25 -6.62
C ARG A 434 -24.13 23.75 -6.51
N VAL A 435 -24.33 24.48 -7.62
CA VAL A 435 -24.10 25.93 -7.66
C VAL A 435 -25.14 26.69 -6.85
N LYS A 436 -26.40 26.25 -6.86
CA LYS A 436 -27.44 26.82 -5.99
C LYS A 436 -27.05 26.68 -4.52
N ILE A 437 -26.65 25.48 -4.08
CA ILE A 437 -26.23 25.24 -2.69
C ILE A 437 -25.00 26.08 -2.33
N LEU A 438 -23.96 26.08 -3.18
CA LEU A 438 -22.75 26.86 -2.95
C LEU A 438 -23.00 28.38 -2.90
N SER A 439 -24.02 28.87 -3.59
CA SER A 439 -24.44 30.28 -3.50
C SER A 439 -25.16 30.63 -2.21
N GLN A 440 -25.83 29.65 -1.58
CA GLN A 440 -26.65 29.81 -0.37
C GLN A 440 -25.91 29.42 0.92
N ALA A 441 -24.84 28.63 0.81
CA ALA A 441 -24.05 28.13 1.94
C ALA A 441 -22.57 28.61 1.85
N PRO A 442 -22.26 29.84 2.32
CA PRO A 442 -20.92 30.41 2.21
C PRO A 442 -19.86 29.59 2.96
N ASP A 443 -20.21 28.99 4.09
CA ASP A 443 -19.29 28.14 4.86
C ASP A 443 -18.90 26.88 4.10
N LEU A 444 -19.86 26.20 3.45
CA LEU A 444 -19.59 25.01 2.63
C LEU A 444 -18.77 25.37 1.39
N LYS A 445 -19.02 26.55 0.80
CA LYS A 445 -18.20 27.07 -0.30
C LYS A 445 -16.76 27.32 0.15
N LYS A 446 -16.58 27.94 1.31
CA LYS A 446 -15.24 28.16 1.89
C LYS A 446 -14.55 26.83 2.15
N GLU A 447 -15.24 25.88 2.77
CA GLU A 447 -14.74 24.53 3.03
C GLU A 447 -14.27 23.83 1.75
N LEU A 448 -15.06 23.88 0.67
CA LEU A 448 -14.67 23.35 -0.64
C LEU A 448 -13.39 24.01 -1.17
N PHE A 449 -13.30 25.34 -1.08
CA PHE A 449 -12.18 26.09 -1.63
C PHE A 449 -10.89 25.80 -0.87
N ASP A 450 -10.97 25.84 0.46
CA ASP A 450 -9.87 25.53 1.38
C ASP A 450 -9.42 24.08 1.19
N TYR A 451 -10.35 23.13 1.01
CA TYR A 451 -10.05 21.72 0.78
C TYR A 451 -9.30 21.48 -0.53
N VAL A 452 -9.75 22.08 -1.63
CA VAL A 452 -9.07 21.98 -2.93
C VAL A 452 -7.70 22.63 -2.88
N ASP A 453 -7.57 23.78 -2.22
CA ASP A 453 -6.27 24.47 -2.09
C ASP A 453 -5.30 23.67 -1.21
N ALA A 454 -5.78 23.01 -0.16
CA ALA A 454 -4.97 22.10 0.66
C ALA A 454 -4.42 20.92 -0.17
N ILE A 455 -5.26 20.29 -1.01
CA ILE A 455 -4.80 19.22 -1.92
C ILE A 455 -3.79 19.76 -2.93
N ARG A 456 -4.10 20.88 -3.59
CA ARG A 456 -3.24 21.48 -4.62
C ARG A 456 -1.87 21.85 -4.05
N TYR A 457 -1.84 22.41 -2.85
CA TYR A 457 -0.62 22.75 -2.14
C TYR A 457 0.14 21.48 -1.73
N ARG A 458 -0.52 20.48 -1.13
CA ARG A 458 0.14 19.28 -0.59
C ARG A 458 0.87 18.45 -1.65
N LEU A 459 0.35 18.40 -2.88
CA LEU A 459 0.91 17.59 -3.96
C LEU A 459 2.02 18.34 -4.72
N SER A 460 3.09 17.63 -5.07
CA SER A 460 4.19 18.15 -5.89
C SER A 460 3.79 18.32 -7.35
N GLN A 461 4.61 19.02 -8.13
CA GLN A 461 4.39 19.14 -9.59
C GLN A 461 4.37 17.79 -10.29
N ASP A 462 5.25 16.87 -9.90
CA ASP A 462 5.30 15.51 -10.46
C ASP A 462 4.07 14.68 -10.04
N GLU A 463 3.56 14.87 -8.82
CA GLU A 463 2.34 14.21 -8.36
C GLU A 463 1.11 14.74 -9.11
N HIS A 464 1.01 16.05 -9.35
CA HIS A 464 -0.01 16.65 -10.21
C HIS A 464 0.06 16.11 -11.63
N LYS A 465 1.27 15.96 -12.17
CA LYS A 465 1.50 15.36 -13.49
C LYS A 465 1.03 13.90 -13.51
N ALA A 466 1.37 13.11 -12.50
CA ALA A 466 0.94 11.72 -12.38
C ALA A 466 -0.60 11.60 -12.31
N ILE A 467 -1.29 12.50 -11.61
CA ILE A 467 -2.76 12.57 -11.59
C ILE A 467 -3.32 12.85 -12.99
N LYS A 468 -2.74 13.81 -13.72
CA LYS A 468 -3.17 14.18 -15.07
C LYS A 468 -2.99 13.03 -16.07
N GLU A 469 -1.89 12.29 -15.94
CA GLU A 469 -1.53 11.16 -16.80
C GLU A 469 -2.16 9.83 -16.33
N SER A 470 -2.93 9.84 -15.23
CA SER A 470 -3.49 8.64 -14.60
C SER A 470 -2.44 7.58 -14.24
N SER A 471 -1.23 8.02 -13.91
CA SER A 471 -0.12 7.18 -13.48
C SER A 471 -0.17 6.92 -11.97
N TYR A 472 -1.12 6.10 -11.54
CA TYR A 472 -1.41 5.89 -10.11
C TYR A 472 -0.30 5.13 -9.37
N VAL A 473 0.47 4.29 -10.06
CA VAL A 473 1.62 3.60 -9.47
C VAL A 473 2.73 4.59 -9.10
N GLU A 474 3.04 5.54 -10.00
CA GLU A 474 4.03 6.58 -9.72
C GLU A 474 3.54 7.55 -8.64
N LEU A 475 2.25 7.91 -8.67
CA LEU A 475 1.63 8.71 -7.62
C LEU A 475 1.72 8.02 -6.26
N ALA A 476 1.34 6.74 -6.18
CA ALA A 476 1.41 5.94 -4.96
C ALA A 476 2.84 5.86 -4.40
N LYS A 477 3.83 5.69 -5.29
CA LYS A 477 5.24 5.64 -4.92
C LYS A 477 5.76 6.99 -4.41
N SER A 478 5.41 8.10 -5.07
CA SER A 478 5.82 9.45 -4.66
C SER A 478 5.21 9.83 -3.31
N VAL A 479 3.90 9.66 -3.18
CA VAL A 479 3.16 9.98 -1.95
C VAL A 479 3.52 9.02 -0.83
N GLY A 480 3.83 7.76 -1.14
CA GLY A 480 4.14 6.70 -0.18
C GLY A 480 2.87 6.04 0.39
N THR A 481 1.94 5.64 -0.48
CA THR A 481 0.63 5.05 -0.13
C THR A 481 0.29 3.88 -1.07
N SER A 482 -0.87 3.26 -0.91
CA SER A 482 -1.38 2.23 -1.83
C SER A 482 -1.77 2.78 -3.20
N VAL A 483 -1.87 1.92 -4.21
CA VAL A 483 -2.34 2.33 -5.53
C VAL A 483 -3.80 2.74 -5.47
N ARG A 484 -4.62 2.00 -4.73
CA ARG A 484 -6.03 2.38 -4.50
C ARG A 484 -6.16 3.73 -3.80
N ARG A 485 -5.34 4.01 -2.77
CA ARG A 485 -5.36 5.33 -2.14
C ARG A 485 -4.88 6.44 -3.07
N ALA A 486 -3.92 6.16 -3.96
CA ALA A 486 -3.51 7.11 -4.99
C ALA A 486 -4.63 7.40 -6.01
N GLU A 487 -5.44 6.39 -6.36
CA GLU A 487 -6.66 6.57 -7.15
C GLU A 487 -7.69 7.42 -6.42
N ASP A 488 -7.91 7.20 -5.12
CA ASP A 488 -8.78 8.05 -4.30
C ASP A 488 -8.30 9.50 -4.30
N ILE A 489 -7.00 9.73 -4.07
CA ILE A 489 -6.38 11.07 -4.11
C ILE A 489 -6.62 11.74 -5.47
N ALA A 490 -6.37 11.01 -6.57
CA ALA A 490 -6.55 11.53 -7.92
C ALA A 490 -8.02 11.86 -8.21
N THR A 491 -8.94 11.00 -7.77
CA THR A 491 -10.39 11.18 -7.94
C THR A 491 -10.89 12.40 -7.18
N VAL A 492 -10.51 12.51 -5.90
CA VAL A 492 -10.84 13.66 -5.06
C VAL A 492 -10.26 14.95 -5.67
N ALA A 493 -8.98 14.96 -6.04
CA ALA A 493 -8.33 16.14 -6.62
C ALA A 493 -9.02 16.62 -7.90
N LYS A 494 -9.40 15.70 -8.79
CA LYS A 494 -10.11 16.01 -10.05
C LYS A 494 -11.53 16.50 -9.78
N HIS A 495 -12.34 15.70 -9.08
CA HIS A 495 -13.77 16.02 -8.88
C HIS A 495 -13.98 17.32 -8.10
N PHE A 496 -13.28 17.51 -6.97
CA PHE A 496 -13.44 18.73 -6.19
C PHE A 496 -12.84 19.95 -6.90
N GLY A 497 -11.74 19.76 -7.65
CA GLY A 497 -11.17 20.80 -8.51
C GLY A 497 -12.16 21.29 -9.57
N GLU A 498 -12.79 20.37 -10.29
CA GLU A 498 -13.81 20.69 -11.30
C GLU A 498 -15.02 21.42 -10.70
N VAL A 499 -15.50 20.97 -9.53
CA VAL A 499 -16.62 21.63 -8.84
C VAL A 499 -16.25 23.06 -8.41
N LYS A 500 -15.04 23.26 -7.88
CA LYS A 500 -14.54 24.61 -7.54
C LYS A 500 -14.46 25.50 -8.78
N ASP A 501 -13.83 25.04 -9.85
CA ASP A 501 -13.59 25.83 -11.05
C ASP A 501 -14.92 26.22 -11.74
N LYS A 502 -15.87 25.28 -11.83
CA LYS A 502 -17.23 25.55 -12.32
C LYS A 502 -18.01 26.51 -11.43
N ALA A 503 -17.93 26.35 -10.11
CA ALA A 503 -18.61 27.25 -9.18
C ALA A 503 -18.07 28.69 -9.29
N ILE A 504 -16.75 28.87 -9.45
CA ILE A 504 -16.14 30.19 -9.71
C ILE A 504 -16.72 30.80 -10.98
N PHE A 505 -16.73 30.04 -12.08
CA PHE A 505 -17.23 30.51 -13.36
C PHE A 505 -18.71 30.91 -13.28
N GLN A 506 -19.57 30.04 -12.75
CA GLN A 506 -21.02 30.28 -12.72
C GLN A 506 -21.40 31.43 -11.76
N LEU A 507 -20.73 31.56 -10.63
CA LEU A 507 -20.96 32.69 -9.72
C LEU A 507 -20.49 34.02 -10.33
N ALA A 508 -19.40 34.01 -11.10
CA ALA A 508 -18.96 35.20 -11.86
C ALA A 508 -20.00 35.61 -12.92
N VAL A 509 -20.54 34.63 -13.67
CA VAL A 509 -21.61 34.87 -14.65
C VAL A 509 -22.88 35.39 -13.99
N ALA A 510 -23.31 34.82 -12.86
CA ALA A 510 -24.49 35.27 -12.12
C ALA A 510 -24.32 36.73 -11.62
N LYS A 511 -23.14 37.07 -11.11
CA LYS A 511 -22.81 38.44 -10.70
C LYS A 511 -22.84 39.41 -11.88
N ALA A 512 -22.29 39.03 -13.04
CA ALA A 512 -22.33 39.84 -14.25
C ALA A 512 -23.77 40.08 -14.76
N ARG A 513 -24.63 39.05 -14.72
CA ARG A 513 -26.05 39.17 -15.10
C ARG A 513 -26.85 40.05 -14.14
N GLY A 514 -26.57 39.98 -12.83
CA GLY A 514 -27.18 40.86 -11.81
C GLY A 514 -26.78 42.33 -11.95
N ILE A 515 -25.54 42.60 -12.36
CA ILE A 515 -25.06 43.97 -12.67
C ILE A 515 -25.73 44.51 -13.95
N GLY A 516 -25.99 43.65 -14.95
CA GLY A 516 -26.66 44.04 -16.20
C GLY A 516 -28.14 44.40 -16.05
N GLN A 517 -28.87 43.81 -15.09
CA GLN A 517 -30.28 44.17 -14.84
C GLN A 517 -30.44 45.46 -14.02
N GLY A 518 -29.45 45.82 -13.20
CA GLY A 518 -29.44 47.07 -12.43
C GLY A 518 -29.14 48.34 -13.24
N ALA A 519 -28.70 48.21 -14.49
CA ALA A 519 -28.35 49.33 -15.37
C ALA A 519 -29.44 49.72 -16.39
N SER A 520 -30.65 49.11 -16.31
CA SER A 520 -31.76 49.39 -17.25
C SER A 520 -32.98 50.07 -16.61
N LEU A 521 -32.78 50.81 -15.52
CA LEU A 521 -33.82 51.66 -14.90
C LEU A 521 -33.26 53.05 -14.61
N GLN A 522 -32.89 53.77 -15.67
CA GLN A 522 -32.79 55.22 -15.69
C GLN A 522 -32.73 55.67 -17.16
N GLN A 523 -33.91 55.71 -17.79
CA GLN A 523 -34.23 56.64 -18.89
C GLN A 523 -35.70 56.98 -18.81
#